data_AF-A0A952FFG0-F1
#
_entry.id   AF-A0A952FFG0-F1
#
_cell.length_a   1.000
_cell.length_b   1.000
_cell.length_c   1.000
_cell.angle_alpha   90.00
_cell.angle_beta   90.00
_cell.angle_gamma   90.00
#
_symmetry.space_group_name_H-M   'P 1'
#
loop_
_entity.id
_entity.type
_entity.pdbx_description
1 polymer ?
#
loop_
_entity_poly.entity_id
_entity_poly.type
_entity_poly.pdbx_seq_one_letter_code
_entity_poly.pdbx_strand_id
1 'polypeptide(L)'
;MKKLLILSLLAAAATASLAKLPPLSDEAKAKAAEAAAKTAWTGKVDAYQLCKSQDKVAAAYYKSAKTTGKETKPPAATPACADPGPFAYTPPEAKPIEASGAHSPAGNATSPPSTKQPDAVGNPAKKS
;
A
#
# COMPACT_ATOMS: atom_id res chain seq x y z
N MET A 1 33.69 -8.80 20.28
CA MET A 1 33.65 -10.06 19.50
C MET A 1 32.38 -10.89 19.71
N LYS A 2 31.98 -11.24 20.96
CA LYS A 2 30.73 -11.99 21.20
C LYS A 2 29.45 -11.30 20.72
N LYS A 3 29.34 -9.97 20.88
CA LYS A 3 28.16 -9.20 20.41
C LYS A 3 28.03 -9.14 18.88
N LEU A 4 29.15 -9.17 18.16
CA LEU A 4 29.18 -9.18 16.70
C LEU A 4 28.80 -10.56 16.14
N LEU A 5 29.16 -11.64 16.85
CA LEU A 5 28.75 -13.01 16.52
C LEU A 5 27.24 -13.20 16.70
N ILE A 6 26.65 -12.65 17.76
CA ILE A 6 25.19 -12.73 18.00
C ILE A 6 24.42 -11.93 16.93
N LEU A 7 24.91 -10.72 16.57
CA LEU A 7 24.28 -9.91 15.53
C LEU A 7 24.35 -10.59 14.15
N SER A 8 25.50 -11.22 13.84
CA SER A 8 25.70 -11.97 12.60
C SER A 8 24.82 -13.22 12.52
N LEU A 9 24.68 -13.96 13.63
CA LEU A 9 23.82 -15.14 13.69
C LEU A 9 22.33 -14.78 13.54
N LEU A 10 21.90 -13.66 14.13
CA LEU A 10 20.53 -13.18 14.00
C LEU A 10 20.23 -12.66 12.57
N ALA A 11 21.20 -12.00 11.93
CA ALA A 11 21.10 -11.57 10.54
C ALA A 11 21.09 -12.75 9.56
N ALA A 12 21.89 -13.80 9.82
CA ALA A 12 21.90 -15.03 9.02
C ALA A 12 20.61 -15.85 9.21
N ALA A 13 20.04 -15.86 10.41
CA ALA A 13 18.73 -16.47 10.66
C ALA A 13 17.58 -15.72 9.96
N ALA A 14 17.70 -14.39 9.82
CA ALA A 14 16.73 -13.59 9.08
C ALA A 14 16.78 -13.82 7.56
N THR A 15 17.92 -14.25 7.01
CA THR A 15 18.04 -14.58 5.59
C THR A 15 17.79 -16.05 5.27
N ALA A 16 17.93 -16.96 6.24
CA ALA A 16 17.69 -18.40 6.08
C ALA A 16 16.22 -18.76 5.79
N SER A 17 15.27 -17.86 6.07
CA SER A 17 13.85 -18.03 5.73
C SER A 17 13.49 -17.60 4.29
N LEU A 18 14.44 -17.07 3.51
CA LEU A 18 14.21 -16.74 2.08
C LEU A 18 14.37 -17.95 1.13
N ALA A 19 14.50 -19.16 1.65
CA ALA A 19 14.44 -20.38 0.83
C ALA A 19 13.01 -20.58 0.29
N LYS A 20 12.78 -20.17 -0.97
CA LYS A 20 11.59 -20.43 -1.81
C LYS A 20 10.27 -20.49 -1.04
N LEU A 21 9.96 -19.43 -0.28
CA LEU A 21 8.61 -19.25 0.25
C LEU A 21 7.64 -19.20 -0.93
N PRO A 22 6.52 -19.94 -0.88
CA PRO A 22 5.45 -19.71 -1.84
C PRO A 22 5.11 -18.21 -1.83
N PRO A 23 4.76 -17.62 -2.98
CA PRO A 23 4.29 -16.25 -3.04
C PRO A 23 3.30 -16.02 -1.89
N LEU A 24 3.46 -14.94 -1.12
CA LEU A 24 2.49 -14.59 -0.09
C LEU A 24 1.11 -14.66 -0.76
N SER A 25 0.23 -15.49 -0.20
CA SER A 25 -1.15 -15.59 -0.66
C SER A 25 -1.73 -14.19 -0.71
N ASP A 26 -2.64 -13.93 -1.64
CA ASP A 26 -3.22 -12.59 -1.78
C ASP A 26 -3.93 -12.16 -0.49
N GLU A 27 -4.41 -13.12 0.31
CA GLU A 27 -4.88 -12.92 1.67
C GLU A 27 -3.80 -12.38 2.62
N ALA A 28 -2.58 -12.94 2.59
CA ALA A 28 -1.47 -12.48 3.43
C ALA A 28 -1.00 -11.07 3.03
N LYS A 29 -0.98 -10.76 1.72
CA LYS A 29 -0.67 -9.39 1.25
C LYS A 29 -1.74 -8.40 1.68
N ALA A 30 -3.02 -8.76 1.57
CA ALA A 30 -4.12 -7.90 2.00
C ALA A 30 -4.05 -7.60 3.51
N LYS A 31 -3.72 -8.60 4.34
CA LYS A 31 -3.55 -8.41 5.79
C LYS A 31 -2.34 -7.55 6.14
N ALA A 32 -1.23 -7.70 5.42
CA ALA A 32 -0.06 -6.83 5.59
C ALA A 32 -0.37 -5.37 5.22
N ALA A 33 -1.12 -5.15 4.13
CA ALA A 33 -1.54 -3.82 3.71
C ALA A 33 -2.51 -3.16 4.71
N GLU A 34 -3.46 -3.92 5.26
CA GLU A 34 -4.37 -3.44 6.33
C GLU A 34 -3.58 -3.06 7.60
N ALA A 35 -2.61 -3.88 8.01
CA ALA A 35 -1.75 -3.59 9.18
C ALA A 35 -0.88 -2.35 8.96
N ALA A 36 -0.32 -2.18 7.76
CA ALA A 36 0.44 -0.99 7.39
C ALA A 36 -0.45 0.26 7.41
N ALA A 37 -1.67 0.18 6.86
CA ALA A 37 -2.63 1.28 6.89
C ALA A 37 -3.00 1.64 8.33
N LYS A 38 -3.25 0.64 9.19
CA LYS A 38 -3.54 0.86 10.61
C LYS A 38 -2.37 1.52 11.34
N THR A 39 -1.14 1.09 11.05
CA THR A 39 0.08 1.66 11.64
C THR A 39 0.26 3.12 11.23
N ALA A 40 0.06 3.44 9.95
CA ALA A 40 0.09 4.80 9.45
C ALA A 40 -1.00 5.67 10.10
N TRP A 41 -2.21 5.14 10.28
CA TRP A 41 -3.29 5.84 10.97
C TRP A 41 -2.97 6.10 12.45
N THR A 42 -2.47 5.09 13.18
CA THR A 42 -2.04 5.26 14.58
C THR A 42 -0.99 6.35 14.71
N GLY A 43 0.01 6.39 13.81
CA GLY A 43 1.01 7.46 13.80
C GLY A 43 0.39 8.87 13.64
N LYS A 44 -0.69 9.01 12.87
CA LYS A 44 -1.42 10.28 12.76
C LYS A 44 -2.20 10.60 14.05
N VAL A 45 -2.79 9.60 14.70
CA VAL A 45 -3.47 9.78 15.99
C VAL A 45 -2.48 10.23 17.06
N ASP A 46 -1.31 9.61 17.12
CA ASP A 46 -0.26 9.98 18.07
C ASP A 46 0.21 11.42 17.85
N ALA A 47 0.41 11.82 16.59
CA ALA A 47 0.75 13.20 16.24
C ALA A 47 -0.36 14.19 16.66
N TYR A 48 -1.63 13.83 16.46
CA TYR A 48 -2.77 14.63 16.89
C TYR A 48 -2.79 14.80 18.43
N GLN A 49 -2.60 13.72 19.19
CA GLN A 49 -2.56 13.78 20.65
C GLN A 49 -1.38 14.60 21.18
N LEU A 50 -0.21 14.48 20.53
CA LEU A 50 0.95 15.29 20.86
C LEU A 50 0.72 16.77 20.57
N CYS A 51 0.04 17.11 19.49
CA CYS A 51 -0.35 18.50 19.22
C CYS A 51 -1.30 19.01 20.33
N LYS A 52 -2.33 18.23 20.66
CA LYS A 52 -3.29 18.57 21.73
C LYS A 52 -2.62 18.75 23.09
N SER A 53 -1.60 17.97 23.42
CA SER A 53 -0.89 18.09 24.69
C SER A 53 -0.04 19.37 24.74
N GLN A 54 0.66 19.71 23.65
CA GLN A 54 1.41 20.96 23.54
C GLN A 54 0.49 22.19 23.68
N ASP A 55 -0.66 22.18 23.03
CA ASP A 55 -1.66 23.26 23.15
C ASP A 55 -2.14 23.43 24.59
N LYS A 56 -2.40 22.33 25.30
CA LYS A 56 -2.81 22.34 26.71
C LYS A 56 -1.72 22.93 27.60
N VAL A 57 -0.46 22.58 27.38
CA VAL A 57 0.69 23.10 28.15
C VAL A 57 0.86 24.60 27.90
N ALA A 58 0.80 25.03 26.64
CA ALA A 58 0.86 26.45 26.29
C ALA A 58 -0.28 27.23 26.97
N ALA A 59 -1.52 26.73 26.86
CA ALA A 59 -2.68 27.35 27.50
C ALA A 59 -2.53 27.44 29.03
N ALA A 60 -2.03 26.38 29.67
CA ALA A 60 -1.78 26.35 31.11
C ALA A 60 -0.72 27.38 31.53
N TYR A 61 0.37 27.51 30.76
CA TYR A 61 1.40 28.53 30.98
C TYR A 61 0.83 29.95 30.88
N TYR A 62 0.08 30.27 29.81
CA TYR A 62 -0.49 31.61 29.68
C TYR A 62 -1.51 31.89 30.78
N LYS A 63 -2.30 30.89 31.19
CA LYS A 63 -3.22 31.02 32.32
C LYS A 63 -2.47 31.32 33.62
N SER A 64 -1.40 30.58 33.93
CA SER A 64 -0.63 30.78 35.16
C SER A 64 0.14 32.11 35.15
N ALA A 65 0.71 32.51 34.02
CA ALA A 65 1.39 33.78 33.86
C ALA A 65 0.42 34.96 34.07
N LYS A 66 -0.78 34.90 33.50
CA LYS A 66 -1.86 35.88 33.75
C LYS A 66 -2.22 35.97 35.23
N THR A 67 -2.38 34.83 35.92
CA THR A 67 -2.73 34.83 37.36
C THR A 67 -1.60 35.35 38.26
N THR A 68 -0.35 35.26 37.82
CA THR A 68 0.84 35.70 38.58
C THR A 68 1.32 37.09 38.17
N GLY A 69 0.58 37.80 37.31
CA GLY A 69 0.94 39.14 36.82
C GLY A 69 2.19 39.18 35.96
N LYS A 70 2.63 38.03 35.42
CA LYS A 70 3.81 37.95 34.57
C LYS A 70 3.42 38.28 33.13
N GLU A 71 4.04 39.31 32.57
CA GLU A 71 3.89 39.69 31.15
C GLU A 71 4.29 38.50 30.25
N THR A 72 3.47 38.19 29.26
CA THR A 72 3.77 37.14 28.26
C THR A 72 3.67 37.72 26.87
N LYS A 73 4.58 37.30 25.98
CA LYS A 73 4.49 37.67 24.56
C LYS A 73 3.24 37.00 23.95
N PRO A 74 2.54 37.64 23.01
CA PRO A 74 1.40 37.03 22.33
C PRO A 74 1.78 35.67 21.72
N PRO A 75 0.90 34.66 21.81
CA PRO A 75 1.13 33.37 21.16
C PRO A 75 1.32 33.56 19.66
N ALA A 76 2.35 32.92 19.10
CA ALA A 76 2.46 32.80 17.66
C ALA A 76 1.29 31.95 17.13
N ALA A 77 0.71 32.33 15.99
CA ALA A 77 -0.35 31.56 15.37
C ALA A 77 0.21 30.20 14.90
N THR A 78 -0.26 29.12 15.52
CA THR A 78 0.02 27.75 15.09
C THR A 78 -1.17 27.20 14.31
N PRO A 79 -0.94 26.33 13.32
CA PRO A 79 -2.03 25.60 12.69
C PRO A 79 -2.76 24.75 13.72
N ALA A 80 -4.06 24.58 13.55
CA ALA A 80 -4.85 23.72 14.42
C ALA A 80 -4.40 22.25 14.33
N CYS A 81 -4.52 21.50 15.42
CA CYS A 81 -4.27 20.07 15.42
C CYS A 81 -5.23 19.35 14.46
N ALA A 82 -4.67 18.67 13.45
CA ALA A 82 -5.46 17.94 12.48
C ALA A 82 -5.91 16.58 13.03
N ASP A 83 -7.22 16.37 13.15
CA ASP A 83 -7.80 15.09 13.55
C ASP A 83 -7.74 14.10 12.38
N PRO A 84 -7.10 12.93 12.53
CA PRO A 84 -7.04 11.92 11.47
C PRO A 84 -8.40 11.27 11.16
N GLY A 85 -9.42 11.47 11.99
CA GLY A 85 -10.72 10.82 11.86
C GLY A 85 -10.67 9.32 12.15
N PRO A 86 -11.79 8.61 11.98
CA PRO A 86 -11.84 7.16 12.18
C PRO A 86 -10.96 6.43 11.16
N PHE A 87 -10.38 5.30 11.56
CA PHE A 87 -9.66 4.43 10.63
C PHE A 87 -10.62 3.86 9.58
N ALA A 88 -10.34 4.14 8.31
CA ALA A 88 -11.06 3.57 7.17
C ALA A 88 -10.06 2.92 6.22
N TYR A 89 -10.28 1.66 5.89
CA TYR A 89 -9.45 0.90 4.95
C TYR A 89 -10.35 0.22 3.93
N THR A 90 -10.19 0.59 2.67
CA THR A 90 -10.75 -0.11 1.52
C THR A 90 -9.64 -0.99 0.92
N PRO A 91 -9.76 -2.33 1.01
CA PRO A 91 -8.77 -3.21 0.39
C PRO A 91 -8.60 -2.88 -1.09
N PRO A 92 -7.36 -2.83 -1.61
CA PRO A 92 -7.15 -2.67 -3.04
C PRO A 92 -7.77 -3.86 -3.78
N GLU A 93 -8.54 -3.57 -4.83
CA GLU A 93 -9.22 -4.59 -5.62
C GLU A 93 -8.18 -5.56 -6.20
N ALA A 94 -8.38 -6.86 -5.98
CA ALA A 94 -7.55 -7.86 -6.62
C ALA A 94 -7.76 -7.72 -8.13
N LYS A 95 -6.72 -7.28 -8.86
CA LYS A 95 -6.76 -7.31 -10.32
C LYS A 95 -7.14 -8.74 -10.74
N PRO A 96 -8.17 -8.92 -11.58
CA PRO A 96 -8.44 -10.22 -12.15
C PRO A 96 -7.15 -10.77 -12.70
N ILE A 97 -6.84 -12.01 -12.34
CA ILE A 97 -5.79 -12.76 -13.01
C ILE A 97 -6.21 -12.73 -14.47
N GLU A 98 -5.54 -11.91 -15.29
CA GLU A 98 -5.69 -12.01 -16.73
C GLU A 98 -5.30 -13.45 -17.03
N ALA A 99 -6.30 -14.29 -17.23
CA ALA A 99 -6.10 -15.60 -17.83
C ALA A 99 -5.41 -15.27 -19.14
N SER A 100 -4.09 -15.50 -19.18
CA SER A 100 -3.26 -15.34 -20.36
C SER A 100 -4.07 -15.88 -21.51
N GLY A 101 -4.48 -14.96 -22.38
CA GLY A 101 -5.33 -15.27 -23.51
C GLY A 101 -4.76 -16.48 -24.22
N ALA A 102 -5.67 -17.35 -24.64
CA ALA A 102 -5.44 -18.43 -25.57
C ALA A 102 -4.13 -18.29 -26.36
N HIS A 103 -3.16 -19.18 -26.11
CA HIS A 103 -2.14 -19.46 -27.10
C HIS A 103 -2.83 -20.12 -28.30
N SER A 104 -3.47 -19.32 -29.15
CA SER A 104 -3.61 -19.66 -30.56
C SER A 104 -2.19 -19.67 -31.14
N PRO A 105 -1.80 -20.67 -31.96
CA PRO A 105 -0.50 -20.64 -32.61
C PRO A 105 -0.39 -19.36 -33.45
N ALA A 106 0.75 -18.69 -33.36
CA ALA A 106 1.06 -17.54 -34.20
C ALA A 106 1.20 -17.99 -35.66
N GLY A 107 0.13 -17.89 -36.46
CA GLY A 107 0.24 -18.25 -37.88
C GLY A 107 -0.89 -17.85 -38.81
N ASN A 108 -2.12 -17.62 -38.33
CA ASN A 108 -3.27 -17.64 -39.24
C ASN A 108 -4.44 -16.77 -38.78
N ALA A 109 -4.24 -15.46 -38.74
CA ALA A 109 -5.34 -14.49 -38.87
C ALA A 109 -4.87 -13.07 -39.20
N THR A 110 -3.87 -12.90 -40.08
CA THR A 110 -3.75 -11.61 -40.79
C THR A 110 -4.71 -11.67 -41.97
N SER A 111 -5.90 -11.08 -41.78
CA SER A 111 -6.94 -10.86 -42.79
C SER A 111 -7.64 -12.10 -43.39
N PRO A 112 -8.82 -12.50 -42.90
CA PRO A 112 -9.72 -13.31 -43.74
C PRO A 112 -10.17 -12.46 -44.95
N PRO A 113 -10.17 -12.98 -46.18
CA PRO A 113 -10.66 -12.23 -47.33
C PRO A 113 -12.15 -11.96 -47.14
N SER A 114 -12.52 -10.71 -46.89
CA SER A 114 -13.91 -10.28 -46.81
C SER A 114 -14.51 -10.28 -48.21
N THR A 115 -14.94 -11.45 -48.67
CA THR A 115 -15.74 -11.61 -49.88
C THR A 115 -16.88 -12.57 -49.58
N LYS A 116 -18.08 -12.31 -50.12
CA LYS A 116 -19.26 -13.18 -49.98
C LYS A 116 -19.18 -14.43 -50.87
N GLN A 117 -17.98 -14.95 -51.13
CA GLN A 117 -17.82 -16.11 -51.98
C GLN A 117 -17.79 -17.38 -51.11
N PRO A 118 -18.68 -18.37 -51.33
CA PRO A 118 -18.61 -19.65 -50.63
C PRO A 118 -17.30 -20.38 -50.90
N ASP A 119 -16.70 -20.97 -49.85
CA ASP A 119 -15.35 -21.58 -49.88
C ASP A 119 -15.15 -22.65 -50.95
N ALA A 120 -16.22 -23.33 -51.37
CA ALA A 120 -16.18 -24.35 -52.42
C ALA A 120 -15.74 -23.82 -53.80
N VAL A 121 -15.83 -22.50 -54.04
CA VAL A 121 -15.36 -21.85 -55.28
C VAL A 121 -13.88 -21.47 -55.19
N GLY A 122 -13.37 -21.19 -53.98
CA GLY A 122 -11.99 -20.72 -53.76
C GLY A 122 -10.95 -21.84 -53.73
N ASN A 123 -11.35 -23.06 -53.38
CA ASN A 123 -10.43 -24.19 -53.27
C ASN A 123 -11.05 -25.48 -53.82
N PRO A 124 -11.05 -25.69 -55.15
CA PRO A 124 -11.55 -26.94 -55.72
C PRO A 124 -10.63 -28.08 -55.30
N ALA A 125 -11.15 -29.00 -54.50
CA ALA A 125 -10.44 -30.19 -54.07
C ALA A 125 -9.98 -30.99 -55.30
N LYS A 126 -8.66 -31.08 -55.52
CA LYS A 126 -8.11 -31.99 -56.52
C LYS A 126 -8.38 -33.42 -56.07
N LYS A 127 -9.23 -34.12 -56.82
CA LYS A 127 -9.28 -35.58 -56.84
C LYS A 127 -7.96 -36.08 -57.44
N SER A 128 -7.18 -36.80 -56.65
CA SER A 128 -6.33 -37.92 -57.10
C SER A 128 -6.00 -38.82 -55.93
#